data_AF-A0A5A4U7H2-F1
#
_entry.id   AF-A0A5A4U7H2-F1
#
_cell.length_a   1.000
_cell.length_b   1.000
_cell.length_c   1.000
_cell.angle_alpha   90.00
_cell.angle_beta   90.00
_cell.angle_gamma   90.00
#
_symmetry.space_group_name_H-M   'P 1'
#
loop_
_entity.id
_entity.type
_entity.pdbx_description
1 polymer ?
#
loop_
_entity_poly.entity_id
_entity_poly.type
_entity_poly.pdbx_seq_one_letter_code
_entity_poly.pdbx_strand_id
1 'polypeptide(L)'
;MKINKNSVFISCVFILNPLISVLCALRIINKKNLGFVILLISVLTFFITLYTPPYQDLYRRYISTYYIYNSQTTLWEALENKVDFLFYFFSWLFFKLNLPFYLIPAIFSSISCYCILSAVNDFWRYDKKYVSRYILLIAFLCVFSIIDVIMIASTLRFGFAVALFIKGISTYYVVDKKKRAYAFFLLAVSCHVSMLLPVCVIFANKLIKISWLNCVILSTLMYISSIYIVPFMLNIVNLGYFNEYVTTGYINTEYANLSNNTNTLLVQAYKWLILFIFLMFFIKNKTAFPEFDNYVRLLIIFSAMTALSITIFNRYFIGLISPLVFIGGLSCLGRLNFKPLFQMIIIITLLFNLLVINIFLERRQIIMAKMWRGLYLPPAFSLLYSMRDFDNYLKEIDSDGNWVKNRLAE
;
A
#
# COMPACT_ATOMS: atom_id res chain seq x y z
N MET A 1 -1.19 -25.34 -5.31
CA MET A 1 -0.44 -24.91 -6.51
C MET A 1 0.29 -26.14 -7.02
N LYS A 2 0.05 -26.65 -8.24
CA LYS A 2 0.83 -27.79 -8.76
C LYS A 2 2.23 -27.28 -9.08
N ILE A 3 3.26 -27.87 -8.45
CA ILE A 3 4.66 -27.48 -8.65
C ILE A 3 5.10 -28.03 -10.02
N ASN A 4 5.42 -27.13 -10.96
CA ASN A 4 5.96 -27.50 -12.27
C ASN A 4 7.50 -27.49 -12.22
N LYS A 5 8.17 -28.29 -13.06
CA LYS A 5 9.63 -28.31 -13.23
C LYS A 5 10.20 -26.90 -13.42
N ASN A 6 9.54 -26.06 -14.22
CA ASN A 6 9.95 -24.66 -14.43
C ASN A 6 9.89 -23.83 -13.14
N SER A 7 8.92 -24.06 -12.26
CA SER A 7 8.82 -23.34 -10.98
C SER A 7 9.96 -23.75 -10.04
N VAL A 8 10.32 -25.03 -10.01
CA VAL A 8 11.46 -25.51 -9.21
C VAL A 8 12.75 -24.89 -9.69
N PHE A 9 13.02 -24.93 -11.01
CA PHE A 9 14.21 -24.34 -11.59
C PHE A 9 14.32 -22.84 -11.26
N ILE A 10 13.23 -22.08 -11.44
CA ILE A 10 13.22 -20.64 -11.12
C ILE A 10 13.44 -20.39 -9.62
N SER A 11 12.89 -21.24 -8.74
CA SER A 11 13.18 -21.15 -7.31
C SER A 11 14.64 -21.45 -6.97
N CYS A 12 15.29 -22.40 -7.65
CA CYS A 12 16.72 -22.64 -7.50
C CYS A 12 17.54 -21.43 -7.98
N VAL A 13 17.17 -20.83 -9.13
CA VAL A 13 17.79 -19.60 -9.62
C VAL A 13 17.60 -18.47 -8.62
N PHE A 14 16.46 -18.39 -7.93
CA PHE A 14 16.21 -17.35 -6.91
C PHE A 14 17.21 -17.41 -5.75
N ILE A 15 17.60 -18.62 -5.34
CA ILE A 15 18.61 -18.82 -4.30
C ILE A 15 19.97 -18.28 -4.75
N LEU A 16 20.28 -18.29 -6.05
CA LEU A 16 21.54 -17.80 -6.59
C LEU A 16 21.51 -16.30 -6.94
N ASN A 17 20.43 -15.85 -7.56
CA ASN A 17 20.22 -14.46 -7.97
C ASN A 17 18.71 -14.14 -8.05
N PRO A 18 18.17 -13.40 -7.06
CA PRO A 18 16.74 -13.08 -6.99
C PRO A 18 16.20 -12.35 -8.22
N LEU A 19 16.92 -11.35 -8.75
CA LEU A 19 16.50 -10.56 -9.90
C LEU A 19 16.40 -11.41 -11.18
N ILE A 20 17.42 -12.23 -11.48
CA ILE A 20 17.40 -13.10 -12.66
C ILE A 20 16.22 -14.07 -12.58
N SER A 21 15.96 -14.65 -11.42
CA SER A 21 14.80 -15.52 -11.19
C SER A 21 13.48 -14.81 -11.49
N VAL A 22 13.30 -13.58 -11.00
CA VAL A 22 12.08 -12.80 -11.27
C VAL A 22 11.94 -12.48 -12.76
N LEU A 23 13.02 -12.11 -13.45
CA LEU A 23 13.00 -11.90 -14.91
C LEU A 23 12.60 -13.18 -15.67
N CYS A 24 13.13 -14.34 -15.26
CA CYS A 24 12.73 -15.64 -15.81
C CYS A 24 11.24 -15.93 -15.55
N ALA A 25 10.73 -15.63 -14.35
CA ALA A 25 9.34 -15.81 -13.99
C ALA A 25 8.40 -14.91 -14.80
N LEU A 26 8.77 -13.65 -15.01
CA LEU A 26 8.03 -12.69 -15.84
C LEU A 26 7.98 -13.12 -17.32
N ARG A 27 9.05 -13.70 -17.87
CA ARG A 27 9.10 -14.19 -19.26
C ARG A 27 8.04 -15.26 -19.54
N ILE A 28 7.73 -16.10 -18.55
CA ILE A 28 6.77 -17.19 -18.67
C ILE A 28 5.39 -16.85 -18.09
N ILE A 29 5.14 -15.60 -17.72
CA ILE A 29 3.90 -15.18 -17.05
C ILE A 29 2.66 -15.58 -17.84
N ASN A 30 1.67 -16.11 -17.15
CA ASN A 30 0.35 -16.43 -17.66
C ASN A 30 -0.65 -16.54 -16.49
N LYS A 31 -1.96 -16.58 -16.78
CA LYS A 31 -2.99 -16.65 -15.73
C LYS A 31 -2.84 -17.88 -14.80
N LYS A 32 -2.24 -18.98 -15.27
CA LYS A 32 -2.08 -20.22 -14.47
C LYS A 32 -0.92 -20.13 -13.47
N ASN A 33 0.21 -19.51 -13.84
CA ASN A 33 1.38 -19.38 -12.97
C ASN A 33 1.49 -18.02 -12.26
N LEU A 34 0.56 -17.10 -12.49
CA LEU A 34 0.59 -15.75 -11.90
C LEU A 34 0.76 -15.75 -10.37
N GLY A 35 0.13 -16.68 -9.66
CA GLY A 35 0.28 -16.80 -8.21
C GLY A 35 1.71 -17.11 -7.75
N PHE A 36 2.47 -17.89 -8.54
CA PHE A 36 3.88 -18.16 -8.28
C PHE A 36 4.75 -16.93 -8.56
N VAL A 37 4.49 -16.21 -9.66
CA VAL A 37 5.19 -14.96 -9.99
C VAL A 37 4.97 -13.91 -8.91
N ILE A 38 3.74 -13.78 -8.41
CA ILE A 38 3.40 -12.89 -7.28
C ILE A 38 4.22 -13.25 -6.05
N LEU A 39 4.23 -14.54 -5.65
CA LEU A 39 4.99 -15.00 -4.49
C LEU A 39 6.48 -14.67 -4.63
N LEU A 40 7.09 -14.96 -5.79
CA LEU A 40 8.50 -14.65 -6.04
C LEU A 40 8.81 -13.16 -5.93
N ILE A 41 7.95 -12.30 -6.47
CA ILE A 41 8.13 -10.84 -6.41
C ILE A 41 7.95 -10.33 -4.98
N SER A 42 6.98 -10.85 -4.23
CA SER A 42 6.81 -10.51 -2.82
C SER A 42 8.01 -10.94 -1.96
N VAL A 43 8.59 -12.11 -2.24
CA VAL A 43 9.82 -12.57 -1.58
C VAL A 43 11.03 -11.74 -2.01
N LEU A 44 11.13 -11.33 -3.28
CA LEU A 44 12.16 -10.37 -3.71
C LEU A 44 12.01 -9.03 -2.97
N THR A 45 10.79 -8.53 -2.86
CA THR A 45 10.47 -7.31 -2.09
C THR A 45 11.00 -7.41 -0.66
N PHE A 46 10.80 -8.55 0.03
CA PHE A 46 11.34 -8.77 1.37
C PHE A 46 12.87 -8.54 1.43
N PHE A 47 13.63 -9.12 0.49
CA PHE A 47 15.09 -9.00 0.49
C PHE A 47 15.58 -7.59 0.14
N ILE A 48 14.83 -6.84 -0.68
CA ILE A 48 15.12 -5.43 -0.96
C ILE A 48 14.89 -4.59 0.30
N THR A 49 13.74 -4.73 0.95
CA THR A 49 13.34 -3.92 2.10
C THR A 49 13.92 -4.38 3.43
N LEU A 50 14.64 -5.51 3.46
CA LEU A 50 15.49 -5.90 4.60
C LEU A 50 16.51 -4.79 4.94
N TYR A 51 17.00 -4.10 3.91
CA TYR A 51 17.96 -3.02 4.04
C TYR A 51 17.29 -1.65 4.21
N THR A 52 15.98 -1.57 4.45
CA THR A 52 15.33 -0.28 4.70
C THR A 52 15.93 0.35 5.96
N PRO A 53 16.46 1.58 5.87
CA PRO A 53 17.04 2.29 7.01
C PRO A 53 15.93 2.77 7.96
N PRO A 54 16.20 3.00 9.26
CA PRO A 54 15.25 3.62 10.17
C PRO A 54 15.02 5.08 9.77
N TYR A 55 14.18 5.32 8.77
CA TYR A 55 13.91 6.62 8.13
C TYR A 55 12.45 7.05 8.36
N GLN A 56 12.21 8.35 8.53
CA GLN A 56 10.87 8.93 8.76
C GLN A 56 10.08 8.25 9.92
N ASP A 57 8.88 7.72 9.67
CA ASP A 57 8.06 7.13 10.73
C ASP A 57 8.71 5.86 11.27
N LEU A 58 9.43 5.08 10.45
CA LEU A 58 10.15 3.88 10.90
C LEU A 58 11.18 4.23 11.99
N TYR A 59 11.91 5.34 11.85
CA TYR A 59 12.81 5.86 12.89
C TYR A 59 12.06 6.09 14.21
N ARG A 60 10.99 6.91 14.15
CA ARG A 60 10.19 7.28 15.33
C ARG A 60 9.60 6.05 16.00
N ARG A 61 9.14 5.07 15.22
CA ARG A 61 8.60 3.82 15.75
C ARG A 61 9.67 2.93 16.35
N TYR A 62 10.85 2.85 15.76
CA TYR A 62 11.96 2.09 16.31
C TYR A 62 12.37 2.61 17.69
N ILE A 63 12.61 3.93 17.79
CA ILE A 63 13.02 4.58 19.03
C ILE A 63 11.94 4.50 20.11
N SER A 64 10.66 4.68 19.74
CA SER A 64 9.55 4.61 20.71
C SER A 64 9.10 3.19 21.08
N THR A 65 9.71 2.15 20.51
CA THR A 65 9.35 0.75 20.81
C THR A 65 10.59 -0.10 21.06
N TYR A 66 11.07 -0.80 20.04
CA TYR A 66 12.10 -1.83 20.11
C TYR A 66 13.39 -1.34 20.80
N TYR A 67 13.76 -0.07 20.62
CA TYR A 67 14.96 0.51 21.22
C TYR A 67 14.86 0.73 22.74
N ILE A 68 13.66 1.03 23.26
CA ILE A 68 13.43 1.30 24.70
C ILE A 68 12.92 0.08 25.47
N TYR A 69 12.48 -0.96 24.76
CA TYR A 69 12.02 -2.19 25.38
C TYR A 69 13.16 -2.90 26.12
N ASN A 70 12.79 -3.56 27.22
CA ASN A 70 13.70 -4.36 28.03
C ASN A 70 13.06 -5.71 28.39
N SER A 71 13.81 -6.55 29.10
CA SER A 71 13.35 -7.89 29.49
C SER A 71 12.07 -7.88 30.34
N GLN A 72 11.80 -6.78 31.05
CA GLN A 72 10.63 -6.61 31.91
C GLN A 72 9.41 -6.04 31.17
N THR A 73 9.60 -5.36 30.03
CA THR A 73 8.50 -4.72 29.28
C THR A 73 7.36 -5.69 29.00
N THR A 74 6.18 -5.41 29.56
CA THR A 74 5.01 -6.27 29.41
C THR A 74 4.25 -5.99 28.11
N LEU A 75 3.37 -6.92 27.70
CA LEU A 75 2.52 -6.69 26.53
C LEU A 75 1.56 -5.52 26.77
N TRP A 76 1.07 -5.34 27.99
CA TRP A 76 0.18 -4.24 28.35
C TRP A 76 0.86 -2.90 28.16
N GLU A 77 2.06 -2.72 28.72
CA GLU A 77 2.87 -1.50 28.54
C GLU A 77 3.14 -1.20 27.06
N ALA A 78 3.38 -2.22 26.24
CA ALA A 78 3.63 -2.04 24.81
C ALA A 78 2.39 -1.54 24.04
N LEU A 79 1.18 -1.86 24.50
CA LEU A 79 -0.08 -1.56 23.81
C LEU A 79 -0.85 -0.39 24.42
N GLU A 80 -0.54 0.02 25.64
CA GLU A 80 -1.25 1.07 26.36
C GLU A 80 -1.24 2.40 25.58
N ASN A 81 -2.42 3.01 25.45
CA ASN A 81 -2.66 4.26 24.71
C ASN A 81 -2.23 4.23 23.23
N LYS A 82 -2.12 3.06 22.60
CA LYS A 82 -1.80 2.93 21.18
C LYS A 82 -3.07 2.66 20.38
N VAL A 83 -3.33 3.44 19.33
CA VAL A 83 -4.50 3.25 18.47
C VAL A 83 -4.26 2.17 17.39
N ASP A 84 -3.02 2.05 16.91
CA ASP A 84 -2.61 1.11 15.86
C ASP A 84 -1.94 -0.14 16.45
N PHE A 85 -2.71 -0.92 17.21
CA PHE A 85 -2.21 -1.98 18.09
C PHE A 85 -1.33 -3.03 17.41
N LEU A 86 -1.61 -3.40 16.15
CA LEU A 86 -0.94 -4.54 15.51
C LEU A 86 0.56 -4.30 15.33
N PHE A 87 0.96 -3.07 15.01
CA PHE A 87 2.38 -2.73 14.87
C PHE A 87 3.13 -2.89 16.21
N TYR A 88 2.57 -2.35 17.29
CA TYR A 88 3.18 -2.42 18.62
C TYR A 88 3.24 -3.85 19.14
N PHE A 89 2.20 -4.65 18.88
CA PHE A 89 2.21 -6.08 19.15
C PHE A 89 3.37 -6.79 18.44
N PHE A 90 3.57 -6.55 17.14
CA PHE A 90 4.68 -7.14 16.39
C PHE A 90 6.04 -6.66 16.90
N SER A 91 6.19 -5.37 17.21
CA SER A 91 7.44 -4.82 17.76
C SER A 91 7.81 -5.50 19.08
N TRP A 92 6.84 -5.62 20.01
CA TRP A 92 7.03 -6.31 21.28
C TRP A 92 7.32 -7.80 21.10
N LEU A 93 6.58 -8.49 20.23
CA LEU A 93 6.76 -9.91 19.97
C LEU A 93 8.15 -10.20 19.40
N PHE A 94 8.60 -9.40 18.43
CA PHE A 94 9.93 -9.56 17.82
C PHE A 94 11.02 -9.32 18.85
N PHE A 95 10.87 -8.29 19.67
CA PHE A 95 11.79 -8.02 20.77
C PHE A 95 11.88 -9.20 21.75
N LYS A 96 10.75 -9.73 22.22
CA LYS A 96 10.74 -10.87 23.17
C LYS A 96 11.29 -12.17 22.58
N LEU A 97 11.17 -12.36 21.27
CA LEU A 97 11.71 -13.52 20.54
C LEU A 97 13.17 -13.32 20.09
N ASN A 98 13.81 -12.21 20.44
CA ASN A 98 15.15 -11.83 19.95
C ASN A 98 15.25 -11.79 18.42
N LEU A 99 14.16 -11.41 17.74
CA LEU A 99 14.12 -11.23 16.29
C LEU A 99 14.43 -9.78 15.92
N PRO A 100 15.36 -9.51 14.99
CA PRO A 100 15.73 -8.16 14.60
C PRO A 100 14.58 -7.28 14.11
N PHE A 101 14.59 -6.00 14.50
CA PHE A 101 13.53 -5.05 14.17
C PHE A 101 13.35 -4.83 12.67
N TYR A 102 14.44 -4.79 11.88
CA TYR A 102 14.40 -4.58 10.42
C TYR A 102 13.62 -5.66 9.66
N LEU A 103 13.33 -6.80 10.29
CA LEU A 103 12.45 -7.81 9.71
C LEU A 103 11.00 -7.34 9.63
N ILE A 104 10.54 -6.47 10.53
CA ILE A 104 9.16 -5.95 10.54
C ILE A 104 8.84 -5.18 9.24
N PRO A 105 9.61 -4.13 8.84
CA PRO A 105 9.38 -3.46 7.56
C PRO A 105 9.51 -4.40 6.36
N ALA A 106 10.46 -5.35 6.40
CA ALA A 106 10.63 -6.31 5.33
C ALA A 106 9.39 -7.21 5.13
N ILE A 107 8.86 -7.76 6.22
CA ILE A 107 7.65 -8.59 6.24
C ILE A 107 6.44 -7.79 5.78
N PHE A 108 6.25 -6.58 6.33
CA PHE A 108 5.07 -5.75 6.02
C PHE A 108 5.04 -5.36 4.54
N SER A 109 6.18 -4.94 3.96
CA SER A 109 6.26 -4.62 2.53
C SER A 109 6.05 -5.84 1.64
N SER A 110 6.62 -7.00 2.00
CA SER A 110 6.45 -8.26 1.28
C SER A 110 4.98 -8.71 1.25
N ILE A 111 4.32 -8.72 2.42
CA ILE A 111 2.90 -9.09 2.53
C ILE A 111 2.03 -8.04 1.82
N SER A 112 2.38 -6.76 1.89
CA SER A 112 1.64 -5.70 1.17
C SER A 112 1.66 -5.93 -0.35
N CYS A 113 2.86 -6.20 -0.88
CA CYS A 113 3.06 -6.54 -2.29
C CYS A 113 2.24 -7.78 -2.69
N TYR A 114 2.29 -8.83 -1.87
CA TYR A 114 1.49 -10.04 -2.08
C TYR A 114 -0.01 -9.75 -2.08
N CYS A 115 -0.50 -8.97 -1.11
CA CYS A 115 -1.92 -8.68 -0.93
C CYS A 115 -2.49 -7.92 -2.13
N ILE A 116 -1.82 -6.84 -2.57
CA ILE A 116 -2.27 -6.02 -3.70
C ILE A 116 -2.23 -6.83 -5.00
N LEU A 117 -1.10 -7.48 -5.32
CA LEU A 117 -0.99 -8.26 -6.56
C LEU A 117 -1.92 -9.47 -6.55
N SER A 118 -2.10 -10.13 -5.39
CA SER A 118 -3.05 -11.23 -5.27
C SER A 118 -4.49 -10.76 -5.42
N ALA A 119 -4.85 -9.56 -4.96
CA ALA A 119 -6.17 -8.99 -5.17
C ALA A 119 -6.44 -8.81 -6.67
N VAL A 120 -5.46 -8.31 -7.43
CA VAL A 120 -5.57 -8.14 -8.89
C VAL A 120 -5.74 -9.49 -9.59
N ASN A 121 -4.95 -10.48 -9.20
CA ASN A 121 -5.06 -11.85 -9.72
C ASN A 121 -6.44 -12.46 -9.44
N ASP A 122 -7.10 -12.11 -8.34
CA ASP A 122 -8.49 -12.55 -8.11
C ASP A 122 -9.41 -12.01 -9.22
N PHE A 123 -9.36 -10.72 -9.55
CA PHE A 123 -10.15 -10.15 -10.67
C PHE A 123 -9.82 -10.83 -12.02
N TRP A 124 -8.54 -10.99 -12.35
CA TRP A 124 -8.13 -11.53 -13.65
C TRP A 124 -8.44 -13.01 -13.85
N ARG A 125 -8.58 -13.79 -12.77
CA ARG A 125 -8.99 -15.18 -12.84
C ARG A 125 -10.44 -15.36 -13.28
N TYR A 126 -11.31 -14.41 -12.92
CA TYR A 126 -12.72 -14.43 -13.34
C TYR A 126 -12.93 -13.89 -14.76
N ASP A 127 -11.98 -13.14 -15.32
CA ASP A 127 -12.02 -12.78 -16.74
C ASP A 127 -11.76 -14.03 -17.61
N LYS A 128 -12.84 -14.58 -18.18
CA LYS A 128 -12.81 -15.76 -19.07
C LYS A 128 -12.20 -15.46 -20.45
N LYS A 129 -11.97 -14.20 -20.80
CA LYS A 129 -11.43 -13.84 -22.11
C LYS A 129 -9.96 -14.24 -22.23
N TYR A 130 -9.58 -14.60 -23.46
CA TYR A 130 -8.18 -14.78 -23.82
C TYR A 130 -7.46 -13.44 -23.76
N VAL A 131 -6.33 -13.41 -23.06
CA VAL A 131 -5.47 -12.24 -22.89
C VAL A 131 -4.10 -12.61 -23.38
N SER A 132 -3.51 -11.76 -24.23
CA SER A 132 -2.14 -12.00 -24.69
C SER A 132 -1.17 -11.91 -23.51
N ARG A 133 -0.08 -12.68 -23.58
CA ARG A 133 0.96 -12.64 -22.54
C ARG A 133 1.51 -11.24 -22.34
N TYR A 134 1.72 -10.52 -23.44
CA TYR A 134 2.22 -9.14 -23.42
C TYR A 134 1.30 -8.23 -22.61
N ILE A 135 -0.02 -8.30 -22.82
CA ILE A 135 -0.98 -7.44 -22.13
C ILE A 135 -1.07 -7.79 -20.65
N LEU A 136 -1.02 -9.09 -20.32
CA LEU A 136 -0.92 -9.51 -18.94
C LEU A 136 0.35 -8.98 -18.27
N LEU A 137 1.50 -9.04 -18.95
CA LEU A 137 2.78 -8.57 -18.44
C LEU A 137 2.77 -7.06 -18.19
N ILE A 138 2.37 -6.24 -19.17
CA ILE A 138 2.35 -4.78 -18.98
C ILE A 138 1.36 -4.36 -17.90
N ALA A 139 0.18 -4.99 -17.82
CA ALA A 139 -0.80 -4.68 -16.79
C ALA A 139 -0.28 -5.10 -15.40
N PHE A 140 0.36 -6.26 -15.30
CA PHE A 140 0.99 -6.75 -14.08
C PHE A 140 2.09 -5.82 -13.59
N LEU A 141 3.01 -5.43 -14.47
CA LEU A 141 4.08 -4.49 -14.14
C LEU A 141 3.52 -3.12 -13.76
N CYS A 142 2.47 -2.66 -14.45
CA CYS A 142 1.84 -1.38 -14.14
C CYS A 142 1.22 -1.37 -12.74
N VAL A 143 0.49 -2.42 -12.36
CA VAL A 143 -0.02 -2.57 -10.98
C VAL A 143 1.14 -2.63 -9.98
N PHE A 144 2.18 -3.44 -10.26
CA PHE A 144 3.35 -3.53 -9.40
C PHE A 144 4.03 -2.17 -9.20
N SER A 145 4.11 -1.34 -10.26
CA SER A 145 4.74 -0.02 -10.20
C SER A 145 4.04 0.97 -9.27
N ILE A 146 2.77 0.75 -8.93
CA ILE A 146 2.03 1.64 -8.01
C ILE A 146 2.25 1.24 -6.55
N ILE A 147 2.76 0.03 -6.30
CA ILE A 147 3.12 -0.42 -4.96
C ILE A 147 4.44 0.24 -4.59
N ASP A 148 4.37 1.34 -3.86
CA ASP A 148 5.53 2.03 -3.32
C ASP A 148 6.09 1.26 -2.12
N VAL A 149 6.83 0.21 -2.43
CA VAL A 149 7.37 -0.77 -1.47
C VAL A 149 8.29 -0.13 -0.45
N ILE A 150 9.04 0.90 -0.84
CA ILE A 150 10.00 1.61 0.00
C ILE A 150 9.24 2.52 0.96
N MET A 151 8.26 3.29 0.47
CA MET A 151 7.41 4.11 1.32
C MET A 151 6.61 3.25 2.33
N ILE A 152 6.11 2.09 1.90
CA ILE A 152 5.44 1.13 2.80
C ILE A 152 6.41 0.65 3.89
N ALA A 153 7.66 0.36 3.56
CA ALA A 153 8.67 -0.06 4.54
C ALA A 153 9.00 1.07 5.54
N SER A 154 9.10 2.31 5.06
CA SER A 154 9.49 3.47 5.86
C SER A 154 8.35 4.07 6.70
N THR A 155 7.08 3.83 6.33
CA THR A 155 5.89 4.34 7.04
C THR A 155 5.06 3.27 7.74
N LEU A 156 5.26 1.99 7.37
CA LEU A 156 4.73 0.75 7.94
C LEU A 156 3.21 0.59 8.02
N ARG A 157 2.54 1.45 8.80
CA ARG A 157 1.19 1.20 9.32
C ARG A 157 0.12 1.39 8.27
N PHE A 158 0.03 2.59 7.69
CA PHE A 158 -1.03 2.93 6.75
C PHE A 158 -0.95 2.12 5.44
N GLY A 159 0.25 2.04 4.85
CA GLY A 159 0.46 1.30 3.59
C GLY A 159 0.13 -0.19 3.71
N PHE A 160 0.53 -0.82 4.83
CA PHE A 160 0.20 -2.22 5.10
C PHE A 160 -1.30 -2.42 5.34
N ALA A 161 -1.93 -1.54 6.12
CA ALA A 161 -3.37 -1.57 6.35
C ALA A 161 -4.18 -1.48 5.05
N VAL A 162 -3.79 -0.57 4.14
CA VAL A 162 -4.39 -0.44 2.81
C VAL A 162 -4.25 -1.72 2.00
N ALA A 163 -3.06 -2.34 1.98
CA ALA A 163 -2.83 -3.57 1.22
C ALA A 163 -3.70 -4.74 1.73
N LEU A 164 -3.78 -4.92 3.06
CA LEU A 164 -4.68 -5.90 3.68
C LEU A 164 -6.15 -5.60 3.33
N PHE A 165 -6.55 -4.34 3.38
CA PHE A 165 -7.90 -3.92 3.05
C PHE A 165 -8.27 -4.22 1.59
N ILE A 166 -7.39 -3.89 0.63
CA ILE A 166 -7.58 -4.20 -0.80
C ILE A 166 -7.73 -5.72 -1.01
N LYS A 167 -6.92 -6.52 -0.30
CA LYS A 167 -7.07 -7.98 -0.35
C LYS A 167 -8.39 -8.45 0.28
N GLY A 168 -8.84 -7.81 1.36
CA GLY A 168 -10.16 -8.03 1.94
C GLY A 168 -11.29 -7.73 0.95
N ILE A 169 -11.23 -6.58 0.26
CA ILE A 169 -12.22 -6.14 -0.74
C ILE A 169 -12.34 -7.13 -1.90
N SER A 170 -11.22 -7.54 -2.50
CA SER A 170 -11.24 -8.57 -3.56
C SER A 170 -11.77 -9.90 -3.03
N THR A 171 -11.34 -10.34 -1.84
CA THR A 171 -11.84 -11.58 -1.24
C THR A 171 -13.35 -11.53 -0.96
N TYR A 172 -13.87 -10.35 -0.59
CA TYR A 172 -15.28 -10.14 -0.29
C TYR A 172 -16.15 -10.08 -1.55
N TYR A 173 -15.85 -9.19 -2.50
CA TYR A 173 -16.72 -8.93 -3.66
C TYR A 173 -16.42 -9.79 -4.89
N VAL A 174 -15.20 -10.34 -5.01
CA VAL A 174 -14.78 -11.11 -6.20
C VAL A 174 -14.75 -12.60 -5.92
N VAL A 175 -14.08 -13.00 -4.84
CA VAL A 175 -13.90 -14.43 -4.48
C VAL A 175 -15.09 -14.97 -3.67
N ASP A 176 -15.91 -14.08 -3.11
CA ASP A 176 -17.06 -14.39 -2.25
C ASP A 176 -16.72 -15.25 -1.00
N LYS A 177 -15.55 -15.01 -0.40
CA LYS A 177 -15.11 -15.67 0.84
C LYS A 177 -15.21 -14.72 2.04
N LYS A 178 -16.44 -14.39 2.42
CA LYS A 178 -16.77 -13.37 3.44
C LYS A 178 -16.02 -13.53 4.77
N LYS A 179 -15.97 -14.75 5.34
CA LYS A 179 -15.24 -15.02 6.60
C LYS A 179 -13.76 -14.64 6.51
N ARG A 180 -13.10 -14.99 5.40
CA ARG A 180 -11.69 -14.64 5.17
C ARG A 180 -11.51 -13.14 4.94
N ALA A 181 -12.46 -12.49 4.27
CA ALA A 181 -12.44 -11.05 4.08
C ALA A 181 -12.57 -10.29 5.42
N TYR A 182 -13.46 -10.73 6.32
CA TYR A 182 -13.58 -10.13 7.66
C TYR A 182 -12.28 -10.20 8.47
N ALA A 183 -11.52 -11.30 8.36
CA ALA A 183 -10.20 -11.39 8.98
C ALA A 183 -9.23 -10.34 8.41
N PHE A 184 -9.22 -10.13 7.09
CA PHE A 184 -8.41 -9.05 6.48
C PHE A 184 -8.84 -7.66 6.92
N PHE A 185 -10.16 -7.40 7.03
CA PHE A 185 -10.66 -6.11 7.50
C PHE A 185 -10.30 -5.85 8.96
N LEU A 186 -10.41 -6.87 9.83
CA LEU A 186 -10.00 -6.76 11.22
C LEU A 186 -8.50 -6.43 11.32
N LEU A 187 -7.65 -7.19 10.61
CA LEU A 187 -6.21 -6.93 10.58
C LEU A 187 -5.89 -5.53 10.05
N ALA A 188 -6.56 -5.08 8.99
CA ALA A 188 -6.37 -3.75 8.42
C ALA A 188 -6.71 -2.63 9.42
N VAL A 189 -7.82 -2.74 10.14
CA VAL A 189 -8.22 -1.79 11.19
C VAL A 189 -7.25 -1.82 12.37
N SER A 190 -6.79 -3.01 12.78
CA SER A 190 -5.78 -3.15 13.83
C SER A 190 -4.39 -2.61 13.44
N CYS A 191 -4.05 -2.60 12.15
CA CYS A 191 -2.84 -1.96 11.62
C CYS A 191 -2.95 -0.43 11.60
N HIS A 192 -4.10 0.08 11.17
CA HIS A 192 -4.34 1.51 11.08
C HIS A 192 -5.83 1.82 11.18
N VAL A 193 -6.21 2.57 12.21
CA VAL A 193 -7.62 2.87 12.53
C VAL A 193 -8.40 3.56 11.40
N SER A 194 -7.70 4.29 10.52
CA SER A 194 -8.35 4.94 9.35
C SER A 194 -9.04 3.95 8.41
N MET A 195 -8.76 2.64 8.50
CA MET A 195 -9.49 1.64 7.72
C MET A 195 -10.93 1.43 8.21
N LEU A 196 -11.30 1.96 9.39
CA LEU A 196 -12.65 1.85 9.93
C LEU A 196 -13.69 2.53 9.02
N LEU A 197 -13.40 3.72 8.49
CA LEU A 197 -14.31 4.42 7.57
C LEU A 197 -14.60 3.57 6.31
N PRO A 198 -13.60 3.08 5.56
CA PRO A 198 -13.81 2.13 4.46
C PRO A 198 -14.58 0.86 4.85
N VAL A 199 -14.36 0.30 6.05
CA VAL A 199 -15.14 -0.84 6.56
C VAL A 199 -16.61 -0.46 6.75
N CYS A 200 -16.91 0.70 7.33
CA CYS A 200 -18.28 1.21 7.49
C CYS A 200 -19.00 1.36 6.14
N VAL A 201 -18.27 1.79 5.10
CA VAL A 201 -18.82 1.91 3.73
C VAL A 201 -19.27 0.56 3.16
N ILE A 202 -18.69 -0.57 3.59
CA ILE A 202 -19.15 -1.91 3.16
C ILE A 202 -20.59 -2.17 3.62
N PHE A 203 -20.96 -1.71 4.82
CA PHE A 203 -22.32 -1.85 5.33
C PHE A 203 -23.28 -0.92 4.57
N ALA A 204 -22.88 0.33 4.32
CA ALA A 204 -23.66 1.26 3.50
C ALA A 204 -23.90 0.72 2.08
N ASN A 205 -22.92 0.01 1.50
CA ASN A 205 -23.01 -0.59 0.16
C ASN A 205 -24.11 -1.64 0.03
N LYS A 206 -24.52 -2.27 1.14
CA LYS A 206 -25.65 -3.21 1.14
C LYS A 206 -27.00 -2.51 1.03
N LEU A 207 -27.08 -1.27 1.51
CA LEU A 207 -28.34 -0.53 1.66
C LEU A 207 -28.55 0.49 0.53
N ILE A 208 -27.47 1.08 0.02
CA ILE A 208 -27.55 2.25 -0.88
C ILE A 208 -26.92 1.91 -2.22
N LYS A 209 -27.68 2.08 -3.31
CA LYS A 209 -27.17 2.02 -4.69
C LYS A 209 -27.12 3.43 -5.26
N ILE A 210 -25.98 3.83 -5.81
CA ILE A 210 -25.75 5.19 -6.30
C ILE A 210 -25.26 5.14 -7.76
N SER A 211 -25.75 6.07 -8.60
CA SER A 211 -25.26 6.28 -9.97
C SER A 211 -23.96 7.09 -9.98
N TRP A 212 -23.23 7.12 -11.10
CA TRP A 212 -22.01 7.94 -11.18
C TRP A 212 -22.30 9.45 -11.09
N LEU A 213 -23.41 9.92 -11.65
CA LEU A 213 -23.83 11.32 -11.54
C LEU A 213 -24.06 11.71 -10.08
N ASN A 214 -24.82 10.89 -9.35
CA ASN A 214 -25.09 11.11 -7.93
C ASN A 214 -23.82 10.99 -7.10
N CYS A 215 -22.88 10.11 -7.47
CA CYS A 215 -21.57 10.01 -6.84
C CYS A 215 -20.81 11.34 -6.93
N VAL A 216 -20.77 11.97 -8.11
CA VAL A 216 -20.11 13.27 -8.29
C VAL A 216 -20.80 14.35 -7.45
N ILE A 217 -22.12 14.49 -7.58
CA ILE A 217 -22.90 15.51 -6.85
C ILE A 217 -22.71 15.36 -5.34
N LEU A 218 -22.91 14.16 -4.80
CA LEU A 218 -22.77 13.91 -3.37
C LEU A 218 -21.33 14.08 -2.89
N SER A 219 -20.33 13.68 -3.67
CA SER A 219 -18.93 13.90 -3.31
C SER A 219 -18.58 15.39 -3.20
N THR A 220 -19.08 16.23 -4.12
CA THR A 220 -18.90 17.68 -4.08
C THR A 220 -19.60 18.28 -2.87
N LEU A 221 -20.83 17.85 -2.59
CA LEU A 221 -21.57 18.29 -1.39
C LEU A 221 -20.82 17.92 -0.11
N MET A 222 -20.34 16.68 0.00
CA MET A 222 -19.57 16.20 1.16
C MET A 222 -18.23 16.93 1.31
N TYR A 223 -17.56 17.27 0.20
CA TYR A 223 -16.33 18.06 0.22
C TYR A 223 -16.56 19.45 0.80
N ILE A 224 -17.56 20.18 0.29
CA ILE A 224 -17.89 21.55 0.73
C ILE A 224 -18.38 21.55 2.18
N SER A 225 -19.22 20.58 2.56
CA SER A 225 -19.79 20.49 3.90
C SER A 225 -18.85 19.85 4.94
N SER A 226 -17.66 19.37 4.54
CA SER A 226 -16.69 18.71 5.44
C SER A 226 -16.35 19.54 6.68
N ILE A 227 -16.31 20.88 6.54
CA ILE A 227 -16.03 21.81 7.63
C ILE A 227 -17.09 21.79 8.74
N TYR A 228 -18.32 21.41 8.41
CA TYR A 228 -19.41 21.28 9.38
C TYR A 228 -19.58 19.83 9.85
N ILE A 229 -19.49 18.88 8.92
CA ILE A 229 -19.76 17.47 9.19
C ILE A 229 -18.73 16.85 10.14
N VAL A 230 -17.43 17.10 9.92
CA VAL A 230 -16.38 16.46 10.72
C VAL A 230 -16.44 16.92 12.19
N PRO A 231 -16.49 18.24 12.50
CA PRO A 231 -16.66 18.69 13.89
C PRO A 231 -17.97 18.20 14.52
N PHE A 232 -19.07 18.20 13.77
CA PHE A 232 -20.35 17.69 14.25
C PHE A 232 -20.28 16.21 14.66
N MET A 233 -19.67 15.37 13.81
CA MET A 233 -19.46 13.94 14.10
C MET A 233 -18.58 13.74 15.34
N LEU A 234 -17.49 14.49 15.45
CA LEU A 234 -16.58 14.38 16.61
C LEU A 234 -17.28 14.82 17.90
N ASN A 235 -18.09 15.88 17.86
CA ASN A 235 -18.81 16.39 19.02
C ASN A 235 -19.93 15.45 19.50
N ILE A 236 -20.67 14.83 18.58
CA ILE A 236 -21.78 13.93 18.93
C ILE A 236 -21.29 12.57 19.41
N VAL A 237 -20.34 11.97 18.71
CA VAL A 237 -19.93 10.59 18.99
C VAL A 237 -18.96 10.52 20.18
N ASN A 238 -18.24 11.62 20.48
CA ASN A 238 -17.28 11.76 21.57
C ASN A 238 -16.44 10.49 21.86
N LEU A 239 -15.56 10.11 20.93
CA LEU A 239 -14.76 8.87 21.00
C LEU A 239 -13.53 8.98 21.93
N GLY A 240 -13.55 9.89 22.91
CA GLY A 240 -12.46 10.08 23.87
C GLY A 240 -11.11 10.38 23.20
N TYR A 241 -10.08 9.60 23.52
CA TYR A 241 -8.71 9.77 23.00
C TYR A 241 -8.62 9.76 21.46
N PHE A 242 -9.54 9.07 20.77
CA PHE A 242 -9.57 9.07 19.31
C PHE A 242 -9.92 10.45 18.74
N ASN A 243 -10.84 11.18 19.39
CA ASN A 243 -11.19 12.53 18.96
C ASN A 243 -10.00 13.47 19.09
N GLU A 244 -9.30 13.41 20.23
CA GLU A 244 -8.09 14.19 20.48
C GLU A 244 -6.99 13.87 19.46
N TYR A 245 -6.77 12.58 19.17
CA TYR A 245 -5.82 12.14 18.14
C TYR A 245 -6.12 12.72 16.75
N VAL A 246 -7.39 12.77 16.34
CA VAL A 246 -7.78 13.30 15.03
C VAL A 246 -7.67 14.83 15.00
N THR A 247 -8.16 15.53 16.03
CA THR A 247 -8.17 17.00 16.06
C THR A 247 -6.76 17.56 16.16
N THR A 248 -5.98 17.09 17.13
CA THR A 248 -4.60 17.55 17.36
C THR A 248 -3.61 16.99 16.34
N GLY A 249 -3.87 15.81 15.78
CA GLY A 249 -2.96 15.18 14.83
C GLY A 249 -3.09 15.69 13.39
N TYR A 250 -4.31 16.04 12.94
CA TYR A 250 -4.58 16.26 11.52
C TYR A 250 -5.40 17.49 11.16
N ILE A 251 -6.15 18.06 12.11
CA ILE A 251 -7.06 19.18 11.86
C ILE A 251 -6.40 20.50 12.27
N ASN A 252 -5.85 20.56 13.48
CA ASN A 252 -5.26 21.77 14.04
C ASN A 252 -3.76 21.93 13.74
N THR A 253 -3.25 21.19 12.76
CA THR A 253 -1.82 21.14 12.41
C THR A 253 -1.59 21.47 10.94
N GLU A 254 -0.33 21.67 10.56
CA GLU A 254 0.08 21.88 9.17
C GLU A 254 -0.37 20.76 8.21
N TYR A 255 -0.68 19.56 8.74
CA TYR A 255 -1.23 18.45 7.97
C TYR A 255 -2.62 18.71 7.39
N ALA A 256 -3.34 19.72 7.89
CA ALA A 256 -4.58 20.19 7.29
C ALA A 256 -4.33 21.00 6.02
N ASN A 257 -3.19 21.70 5.95
CA ASN A 257 -2.87 22.66 4.90
C ASN A 257 -2.14 22.01 3.71
N LEU A 258 -2.30 22.62 2.54
CA LEU A 258 -1.55 22.25 1.35
C LEU A 258 -0.06 22.56 1.54
N SER A 259 0.82 21.67 1.05
CA SER A 259 2.26 21.90 1.11
C SER A 259 2.66 23.09 0.22
N ASN A 260 3.54 23.95 0.73
CA ASN A 260 4.14 25.04 -0.04
C ASN A 260 5.30 24.58 -0.95
N ASN A 261 5.74 23.32 -0.84
CA ASN A 261 6.86 22.83 -1.63
C ASN A 261 6.41 22.40 -3.03
N THR A 262 6.92 23.07 -4.06
CA THR A 262 6.58 22.84 -5.48
C THR A 262 6.78 21.39 -5.92
N ASN A 263 7.84 20.72 -5.45
CA ASN A 263 8.09 19.32 -5.81
C ASN A 263 7.01 18.39 -5.24
N THR A 264 6.59 18.65 -4.00
CA THR A 264 5.50 17.90 -3.35
C THR A 264 4.19 18.11 -4.10
N LEU A 265 3.89 19.35 -4.51
CA LEU A 265 2.70 19.68 -5.30
C LEU A 265 2.70 18.99 -6.67
N LEU A 266 3.83 18.96 -7.37
CA LEU A 266 3.96 18.27 -8.66
C LEU A 266 3.71 16.77 -8.55
N VAL A 267 4.29 16.11 -7.53
CA VAL A 267 4.06 14.68 -7.28
C VAL A 267 2.59 14.41 -6.92
N GLN A 268 1.97 15.28 -6.11
CA GLN A 268 0.55 15.16 -5.79
C GLN A 268 -0.33 15.34 -7.02
N ALA A 269 -0.08 16.35 -7.86
CA ALA A 269 -0.81 16.60 -9.10
C ALA A 269 -0.73 15.41 -10.05
N TYR A 270 0.44 14.79 -10.20
CA TYR A 270 0.62 13.56 -10.96
C TYR A 270 -0.23 12.40 -10.42
N LYS A 271 -0.22 12.18 -9.10
CA LYS A 271 -1.01 11.11 -8.46
C LYS A 271 -2.52 11.31 -8.67
N TRP A 272 -2.99 12.56 -8.58
CA TRP A 272 -4.38 12.93 -8.89
C TRP A 272 -4.74 12.75 -10.36
N LEU A 273 -3.84 13.11 -11.28
CA LEU A 273 -4.02 12.91 -12.72
C LEU A 273 -4.18 11.43 -13.06
N ILE A 274 -3.32 10.56 -12.50
CA ILE A 274 -3.45 9.10 -12.68
C ILE A 274 -4.78 8.60 -12.14
N LEU A 275 -5.13 8.99 -10.92
CA LEU A 275 -6.41 8.61 -10.32
C LEU A 275 -7.56 8.98 -11.25
N PHE A 276 -7.59 10.20 -11.79
CA PHE A 276 -8.62 10.65 -12.72
C PHE A 276 -8.66 9.83 -14.01
N ILE A 277 -7.50 9.58 -14.64
CA ILE A 277 -7.41 8.77 -15.86
C ILE A 277 -7.95 7.36 -15.62
N PHE A 278 -7.53 6.70 -14.55
CA PHE A 278 -7.98 5.34 -14.24
C PHE A 278 -9.42 5.30 -13.73
N LEU A 279 -9.92 6.37 -13.11
CA LEU A 279 -11.33 6.52 -12.77
C LEU A 279 -12.19 6.56 -14.02
N MET A 280 -11.78 7.32 -15.04
CA MET A 280 -12.47 7.33 -16.34
C MET A 280 -12.47 5.95 -17.00
N PHE A 281 -11.37 5.19 -16.86
CA PHE A 281 -11.30 3.82 -17.37
C PHE A 281 -12.25 2.89 -16.61
N PHE A 282 -12.28 3.02 -15.29
CA PHE A 282 -13.16 2.27 -14.41
C PHE A 282 -14.64 2.52 -14.74
N ILE A 283 -15.04 3.80 -14.86
CA ILE A 283 -16.40 4.22 -15.24
C ILE A 283 -16.81 3.62 -16.59
N LYS A 284 -15.94 3.74 -17.60
CA LYS A 284 -16.24 3.30 -18.97
C LYS A 284 -16.30 1.79 -19.10
N ASN A 285 -15.43 1.06 -18.41
CA ASN A 285 -15.36 -0.38 -18.58
C ASN A 285 -16.39 -1.12 -17.73
N LYS A 286 -16.75 -0.63 -16.53
CA LYS A 286 -17.51 -1.36 -15.50
C LYS A 286 -16.90 -2.73 -15.18
N THR A 287 -16.86 -3.12 -13.92
CA THR A 287 -16.34 -4.45 -13.61
C THR A 287 -17.42 -5.50 -13.84
N ALA A 288 -17.02 -6.78 -13.81
CA ALA A 288 -17.97 -7.88 -13.72
C ALA A 288 -18.66 -7.97 -12.34
N PHE A 289 -18.35 -7.05 -11.41
CA PHE A 289 -18.75 -7.09 -10.01
C PHE A 289 -19.50 -5.79 -9.62
N PRO A 290 -20.82 -5.69 -9.87
CA PRO A 290 -21.57 -4.45 -9.66
C PRO A 290 -21.56 -3.95 -8.21
N GLU A 291 -21.46 -4.84 -7.22
CA GLU A 291 -21.35 -4.46 -5.81
C GLU A 291 -20.02 -3.79 -5.48
N PHE A 292 -18.93 -4.24 -6.09
CA PHE A 292 -17.63 -3.57 -6.00
C PHE A 292 -17.68 -2.19 -6.65
N ASP A 293 -18.31 -2.08 -7.83
CA ASP A 293 -18.47 -0.79 -8.51
C ASP A 293 -19.25 0.22 -7.66
N ASN A 294 -20.30 -0.24 -6.98
CA ASN A 294 -21.08 0.58 -6.07
C ASN A 294 -20.31 0.94 -4.79
N TYR A 295 -19.52 0.01 -4.26
CA TYR A 295 -18.65 0.25 -3.12
C TYR A 295 -17.64 1.37 -3.41
N VAL A 296 -16.97 1.34 -4.57
CA VAL A 296 -16.02 2.40 -4.95
C VAL A 296 -16.71 3.76 -5.04
N ARG A 297 -17.93 3.84 -5.60
CA ARG A 297 -18.71 5.09 -5.66
C ARG A 297 -19.02 5.63 -4.26
N LEU A 298 -19.51 4.77 -3.36
CA LEU A 298 -19.78 5.18 -1.98
C LEU A 298 -18.49 5.60 -1.27
N LEU A 299 -17.40 4.86 -1.46
CA LEU A 299 -16.11 5.19 -0.85
C LEU A 299 -15.61 6.57 -1.27
N ILE A 300 -15.81 6.97 -2.53
CA ILE A 300 -15.48 8.33 -3.01
C ILE A 300 -16.30 9.38 -2.25
N ILE A 301 -17.62 9.17 -2.09
CA ILE A 301 -18.50 10.11 -1.37
C ILE A 301 -18.06 10.26 0.10
N PHE A 302 -17.90 9.14 0.81
CA PHE A 302 -17.53 9.14 2.22
C PHE A 302 -16.11 9.68 2.45
N SER A 303 -15.18 9.40 1.54
CA SER A 303 -13.82 9.94 1.62
C SER A 303 -13.81 11.45 1.39
N ALA A 304 -14.72 11.99 0.57
CA ALA A 304 -14.82 13.44 0.34
C ALA A 304 -15.19 14.23 1.61
N MET A 305 -15.88 13.60 2.56
CA MET A 305 -16.17 14.21 3.87
C MET A 305 -14.90 14.55 4.67
N THR A 306 -13.76 13.95 4.34
CA THR A 306 -12.50 14.14 5.06
C THR A 306 -11.64 15.30 4.53
N ALA A 307 -12.19 16.10 3.62
CA ALA A 307 -11.51 17.22 2.95
C ALA A 307 -10.98 18.31 3.89
N LEU A 308 -11.49 18.37 5.13
CA LEU A 308 -11.00 19.29 6.17
C LEU A 308 -9.52 19.06 6.55
N SER A 309 -8.95 17.88 6.26
CA SER A 309 -7.50 17.66 6.36
C SER A 309 -6.95 17.12 5.04
N ILE A 310 -6.07 17.89 4.37
CA ILE A 310 -5.51 17.47 3.08
C ILE A 310 -4.76 16.14 3.19
N THR A 311 -4.11 15.89 4.33
CA THR A 311 -3.38 14.64 4.57
C THR A 311 -4.33 13.45 4.65
N ILE A 312 -5.43 13.57 5.39
CA ILE A 312 -6.44 12.49 5.50
C ILE A 312 -7.12 12.28 4.15
N PHE A 313 -7.51 13.37 3.48
CA PHE A 313 -8.13 13.34 2.16
C PHE A 313 -7.25 12.62 1.14
N ASN A 314 -5.96 12.99 1.05
CA ASN A 314 -5.00 12.34 0.17
C ASN A 314 -4.77 10.87 0.55
N ARG A 315 -4.74 10.51 1.83
CA ARG A 315 -4.65 9.11 2.26
C ARG A 315 -5.80 8.27 1.69
N TYR A 316 -7.03 8.77 1.74
CA TYR A 316 -8.15 8.02 1.18
C TYR A 316 -8.16 8.04 -0.35
N PHE A 317 -8.01 9.20 -1.00
CA PHE A 317 -8.10 9.28 -2.47
C PHE A 317 -6.90 8.67 -3.18
N ILE A 318 -5.70 9.08 -2.81
CA ILE A 318 -4.46 8.61 -3.43
C ILE A 318 -4.06 7.25 -2.84
N GLY A 319 -4.13 7.10 -1.51
CA GLY A 319 -3.64 5.89 -0.85
C GLY A 319 -4.56 4.68 -1.01
N LEU A 320 -5.88 4.86 -0.94
CA LEU A 320 -6.84 3.74 -0.92
C LEU A 320 -7.68 3.64 -2.20
N ILE A 321 -8.34 4.72 -2.62
CA ILE A 321 -9.25 4.74 -3.77
C ILE A 321 -8.45 4.50 -5.05
N SER A 322 -7.30 5.16 -5.24
CA SER A 322 -6.50 5.02 -6.46
C SER A 322 -6.11 3.56 -6.75
N PRO A 323 -5.51 2.78 -5.82
CA PRO A 323 -5.29 1.36 -6.06
C PRO A 323 -6.56 0.57 -6.39
N LEU A 324 -7.69 0.82 -5.71
CA LEU A 324 -8.95 0.11 -5.99
C LEU A 324 -9.49 0.42 -7.39
N VAL A 325 -9.48 1.70 -7.77
CA VAL A 325 -9.86 2.18 -9.11
C VAL A 325 -8.93 1.61 -10.17
N PHE A 326 -7.63 1.52 -9.87
CA PHE A 326 -6.63 0.94 -10.76
C PHE A 326 -6.91 -0.54 -11.05
N ILE A 327 -7.13 -1.32 -9.98
CA ILE A 327 -7.47 -2.74 -10.05
C ILE A 327 -8.79 -2.94 -10.80
N GLY A 328 -9.81 -2.14 -10.46
CA GLY A 328 -11.11 -2.17 -11.13
C GLY A 328 -11.02 -1.83 -12.62
N GLY A 329 -10.28 -0.77 -12.96
CA GLY A 329 -10.09 -0.31 -14.34
C GLY A 329 -9.35 -1.34 -15.20
N LEU A 330 -8.44 -2.11 -14.59
CA LEU A 330 -7.69 -3.19 -15.23
C LEU A 330 -8.33 -4.59 -15.04
N SER A 331 -9.51 -4.69 -14.42
CA SER A 331 -10.15 -5.99 -14.12
C SER A 331 -10.48 -6.82 -15.36
N CYS A 332 -10.80 -6.16 -16.48
CA CYS A 332 -11.22 -6.79 -17.73
C CYS A 332 -10.15 -6.67 -18.82
N LEU A 333 -9.00 -7.32 -18.60
CA LEU A 333 -7.83 -7.26 -19.49
C LEU A 333 -8.15 -7.60 -20.96
N GLY A 334 -9.08 -8.52 -21.22
CA GLY A 334 -9.45 -8.88 -22.60
C GLY A 334 -9.95 -7.71 -23.44
N ARG A 335 -10.44 -6.62 -22.81
CA ARG A 335 -10.86 -5.40 -23.51
C ARG A 335 -9.70 -4.46 -23.86
N LEU A 336 -8.54 -4.63 -23.22
CA LEU A 336 -7.32 -3.86 -23.50
C LEU A 336 -6.60 -4.34 -24.75
N ASN A 337 -6.88 -5.57 -25.22
CA ASN A 337 -6.30 -6.15 -26.45
C ASN A 337 -6.48 -5.29 -27.70
N PHE A 338 -7.53 -4.45 -27.76
CA PHE A 338 -7.93 -3.73 -28.97
C PHE A 338 -7.93 -2.21 -28.82
N LYS A 339 -7.21 -1.66 -27.82
CA LYS A 339 -7.22 -0.22 -27.52
C LYS A 339 -5.80 0.35 -27.36
N PRO A 340 -5.13 0.76 -28.45
CA PRO A 340 -3.72 1.18 -28.43
C PRO A 340 -3.46 2.39 -27.51
N LEU A 341 -4.38 3.38 -27.49
CA LEU A 341 -4.27 4.54 -26.60
C LEU A 341 -4.21 4.14 -25.13
N PHE A 342 -4.99 3.14 -24.73
CA PHE A 342 -5.03 2.67 -23.33
C PHE A 342 -3.76 1.91 -22.97
N GLN A 343 -3.22 1.11 -23.89
CA GLN A 343 -1.93 0.43 -23.70
C GLN A 343 -0.81 1.46 -23.53
N MET A 344 -0.79 2.52 -24.34
CA MET A 344 0.18 3.61 -24.22
C MET A 344 0.10 4.30 -22.86
N ILE A 345 -1.12 4.61 -22.38
CA ILE A 345 -1.33 5.21 -21.04
C ILE A 345 -0.81 4.30 -19.92
N ILE A 346 -1.06 2.99 -20.01
CA ILE A 346 -0.54 2.00 -19.05
C ILE A 346 0.99 1.97 -19.07
N ILE A 347 1.61 2.01 -20.25
CA ILE A 347 3.07 2.02 -20.40
C ILE A 347 3.69 3.31 -19.84
N ILE A 348 3.12 4.47 -20.15
CA ILE A 348 3.57 5.76 -19.59
C ILE A 348 3.46 5.75 -18.07
N THR A 349 2.33 5.26 -17.54
CA THR A 349 2.09 5.14 -16.10
C THR A 349 3.12 4.22 -15.45
N LEU A 350 3.39 3.07 -16.07
CA LEU A 350 4.41 2.11 -15.62
C LEU A 350 5.80 2.75 -15.58
N LEU A 351 6.24 3.37 -16.69
CA LEU A 351 7.58 3.95 -16.81
C LEU A 351 7.78 5.08 -15.81
N PHE A 352 6.79 5.99 -15.68
CA PHE A 352 6.90 7.11 -14.76
C PHE A 352 6.88 6.65 -13.30
N ASN A 353 5.98 5.74 -12.90
CA ASN A 353 5.98 5.24 -11.52
C ASN A 353 7.27 4.48 -11.19
N LEU A 354 7.77 3.67 -12.11
CA LEU A 354 9.00 2.91 -11.86
C LEU A 354 10.24 3.81 -11.80
N LEU A 355 10.44 4.69 -12.80
CA LEU A 355 11.64 5.51 -12.90
C LEU A 355 11.61 6.72 -11.95
N VAL A 356 10.47 7.41 -11.87
CA VAL A 356 10.36 8.66 -11.12
C VAL A 356 9.94 8.39 -9.68
N ILE A 357 8.80 7.74 -9.46
CA ILE A 357 8.25 7.59 -8.11
C ILE A 357 9.11 6.60 -7.29
N ASN A 358 9.28 5.37 -7.76
CA ASN A 358 9.91 4.31 -6.96
C ASN A 358 11.44 4.32 -6.98
N ILE A 359 12.07 4.91 -8.01
CA ILE A 359 13.54 4.98 -8.11
C ILE A 359 14.03 6.39 -7.81
N PHE A 360 13.59 7.41 -8.56
CA PHE A 360 14.17 8.75 -8.41
C PHE A 360 13.81 9.42 -7.08
N LEU A 361 12.54 9.42 -6.66
CA LEU A 361 12.16 10.03 -5.37
C LEU A 361 12.82 9.30 -4.19
N GLU A 362 12.88 7.96 -4.25
CA GLU A 362 13.47 7.11 -3.21
C GLU A 362 14.99 6.90 -3.34
N ARG A 363 15.65 7.54 -4.33
CA ARG A 363 17.06 7.29 -4.68
C ARG A 363 18.02 7.38 -3.50
N ARG A 364 17.75 8.29 -2.55
CA ARG A 364 18.60 8.49 -1.37
C ARG A 364 18.57 7.26 -0.48
N GLN A 365 17.37 6.74 -0.15
CA GLN A 365 17.22 5.52 0.63
C GLN A 365 17.85 4.33 -0.10
N ILE A 366 17.62 4.21 -1.41
CA ILE A 366 18.18 3.12 -2.23
C ILE A 366 19.70 3.11 -2.20
N ILE A 367 20.35 4.27 -2.40
CA ILE A 367 21.80 4.39 -2.49
C ILE A 367 22.45 4.29 -1.11
N MET A 368 21.97 5.09 -0.15
CA MET A 368 22.59 5.20 1.19
C MET A 368 22.43 3.91 1.99
N ALA A 369 21.24 3.30 1.95
CA ALA A 369 21.01 2.04 2.62
C ALA A 369 21.42 0.81 1.77
N LYS A 370 21.97 1.04 0.57
CA LYS A 370 22.42 0.00 -0.37
C LYS A 370 21.33 -1.05 -0.66
N MET A 371 20.06 -0.65 -0.72
CA MET A 371 18.91 -1.55 -0.89
C MET A 371 18.98 -2.35 -2.20
N TRP A 372 19.68 -1.82 -3.21
CA TRP A 372 19.95 -2.50 -4.47
C TRP A 372 20.68 -3.85 -4.30
N ARG A 373 21.36 -4.07 -3.16
CA ARG A 373 21.95 -5.37 -2.78
C ARG A 373 20.93 -6.50 -2.73
N GLY A 374 19.71 -6.23 -2.25
CA GLY A 374 18.63 -7.22 -2.20
C GLY A 374 18.14 -7.70 -3.56
N LEU A 375 18.52 -7.02 -4.66
CA LEU A 375 18.16 -7.44 -6.01
C LEU A 375 18.97 -8.66 -6.49
N TYR A 376 20.26 -8.72 -6.16
CA TYR A 376 21.18 -9.69 -6.77
C TYR A 376 21.93 -10.55 -5.77
N LEU A 377 22.04 -10.14 -4.49
CA LEU A 377 22.68 -10.98 -3.49
C LEU A 377 21.84 -12.25 -3.27
N PRO A 378 22.48 -13.43 -3.18
CA PRO A 378 21.80 -14.64 -2.77
C PRO A 378 21.08 -14.42 -1.42
N PRO A 379 19.82 -14.87 -1.25
CA PRO A 379 19.05 -14.73 -0.02
C PRO A 379 19.80 -15.07 1.27
N ALA A 380 20.65 -16.10 1.24
CA ALA A 380 21.46 -16.52 2.39
C ALA A 380 22.43 -15.42 2.86
N PHE A 381 23.05 -14.66 1.94
CA PHE A 381 23.93 -13.55 2.31
C PHE A 381 23.15 -12.34 2.81
N SER A 382 21.93 -12.13 2.33
CA SER A 382 21.08 -11.05 2.86
C SER A 382 20.73 -11.27 4.33
N LEU A 383 20.60 -12.52 4.78
CA LEU A 383 20.36 -12.86 6.19
C LEU A 383 21.57 -12.60 7.11
N LEU A 384 22.75 -12.28 6.56
CA LEU A 384 23.92 -11.85 7.35
C LEU A 384 23.80 -10.39 7.82
N TYR A 385 22.85 -9.63 7.29
CA TYR A 385 22.56 -8.28 7.77
C TYR A 385 22.12 -8.32 9.23
N SER A 386 22.68 -7.44 10.07
CA SER A 386 22.53 -7.51 11.53
C SER A 386 21.90 -6.25 12.13
N MET A 387 21.46 -6.33 13.39
CA MET A 387 20.99 -5.15 14.13
C MET A 387 22.06 -4.07 14.24
N ARG A 388 23.35 -4.46 14.33
CA ARG A 388 24.46 -3.51 14.34
C ARG A 388 24.54 -2.70 13.04
N ASP A 389 24.27 -3.32 11.91
CA ASP A 389 24.23 -2.63 10.61
C ASP A 389 23.05 -1.66 10.56
N PHE A 390 21.89 -2.08 11.06
CA PHE A 390 20.69 -1.25 11.15
C PHE A 390 20.89 -0.03 12.07
N ASP A 391 21.44 -0.23 13.27
CA ASP A 391 21.69 0.82 14.25
C ASP A 391 22.79 1.80 13.78
N ASN A 392 23.71 1.36 12.93
CA ASN A 392 24.71 2.26 12.37
C ASN A 392 24.08 3.38 11.52
N TYR A 393 22.90 3.16 10.92
CA TYR A 393 22.18 4.22 10.20
C TYR A 393 21.70 5.34 11.13
N LEU A 394 21.51 5.09 12.43
CA LEU A 394 21.10 6.13 13.38
C LEU A 394 22.14 7.26 13.49
N LYS A 395 23.42 6.98 13.19
CA LYS A 395 24.48 8.00 13.14
C LYS A 395 24.40 8.91 11.92
N GLU A 396 23.63 8.50 10.91
CA GLU A 396 23.46 9.21 9.64
C GLU A 396 22.09 9.89 9.53
N ILE A 397 21.26 9.77 10.57
CA ILE A 397 19.87 10.23 10.60
C ILE A 397 19.70 11.23 11.76
N ASP A 398 19.02 12.35 11.51
CA ASP A 398 18.72 13.37 12.52
C ASP A 398 17.50 13.03 13.38
N SER A 399 17.19 13.89 14.34
CA SER A 399 16.05 13.74 15.24
C SER A 399 14.70 13.69 14.54
N ASP A 400 14.59 14.26 13.34
CA ASP A 400 13.36 14.28 12.54
C ASP A 400 13.21 13.01 11.68
N GLY A 401 14.21 12.12 11.72
CA GLY A 401 14.25 10.89 10.94
C GLY A 401 14.72 11.12 9.50
N ASN A 402 15.45 12.21 9.24
CA ASN A 402 16.00 12.56 7.94
C ASN A 402 17.51 12.34 7.84
N TRP A 403 18.03 12.15 6.63
CA TRP A 403 19.46 11.97 6.41
C TRP A 403 20.27 13.25 6.71
N VAL A 404 21.30 13.13 7.54
CA VAL A 404 22.20 14.25 7.94
C VAL A 404 23.13 14.65 6.80
N LYS A 405 23.70 13.68 6.10
CA LYS A 405 24.48 13.92 4.87
C LYS A 405 23.50 14.03 3.70
N ASN A 406 23.65 15.03 2.83
CA ASN A 406 22.67 15.40 1.79
C ASN A 406 21.30 15.80 2.36
N ARG A 407 21.21 16.87 3.17
CA ARG A 407 19.89 17.47 3.47
C ARG A 407 19.16 17.85 2.18
N LEU A 408 17.83 17.76 2.16
CA LEU A 408 17.05 18.40 1.10
C LEU A 408 17.33 19.90 1.22
N ALA A 409 17.69 20.57 0.13
CA ALA A 409 17.52 22.02 0.11
C ALA A 409 16.01 22.24 0.33
N GLU A 410 15.66 22.89 1.43
CA GLU A 410 14.27 23.17 1.80
C GLU A 410 13.56 23.99 0.73
#